data_AF-A0A2N1S8D9-F1
#
_entry.id   AF-A0A2N1S8D9-F1
#
_cell.length_a   1.000
_cell.length_b   1.000
_cell.length_c   1.000
_cell.angle_alpha   90.00
_cell.angle_beta   90.00
_cell.angle_gamma   90.00
#
_symmetry.space_group_name_H-M   'P 1'
#
loop_
_entity.id
_entity.type
_entity.pdbx_description
1 polymer ?
#
loop_
_entity_poly.entity_id
_entity_poly.type
_entity_poly.pdbx_seq_one_letter_code
_entity_poly.pdbx_strand_id
1 'polypeptide(L)'
;MLFLCIAAAGADGPRYVYEIRESAATKDDPWSMNMGIVAEAARLYSPVSFSKSGRRVSIALDTTLSFSLTRSADIERSDTRTLVRHEVLFKGDPMLPKATKRSTIRFSLSDIVKKGGPYAGSPLMFALRKAIEGSPYRSGRAWIISSAYDEAGRFTIIVALAKE
;
A
#
# COMPACT_ATOMS: atom_id res chain seq x y z
N MET A 1 -1.38 26.09 -31.52
CA MET A 1 -0.45 25.89 -30.39
C MET A 1 -1.30 25.64 -29.16
N LEU A 2 -1.59 24.36 -28.85
CA LEU A 2 -2.55 23.99 -27.81
C LEU A 2 -1.78 23.76 -26.49
N PHE A 3 -2.03 24.59 -25.49
CA PHE A 3 -1.53 24.39 -24.13
C PHE A 3 -2.24 23.16 -23.53
N LEU A 4 -1.49 22.08 -23.34
CA LEU A 4 -1.98 20.92 -22.57
C LEU A 4 -1.89 21.29 -21.08
N CYS A 5 -3.01 21.62 -20.46
CA CYS A 5 -3.12 21.71 -19.02
C CYS A 5 -2.81 20.34 -18.42
N ILE A 6 -1.66 20.22 -17.75
CA ILE A 6 -1.34 19.07 -16.90
C ILE A 6 -2.24 19.22 -15.67
N ALA A 7 -3.41 18.58 -15.70
CA ALA A 7 -4.25 18.44 -14.53
C ALA A 7 -3.43 17.72 -13.44
N ALA A 8 -3.12 18.42 -12.35
CA ALA A 8 -2.65 17.80 -11.13
C ALA A 8 -3.80 16.93 -10.61
N ALA A 9 -3.73 15.63 -10.87
CA ALA A 9 -4.66 14.66 -10.33
C ALA A 9 -4.41 14.47 -8.83
N GLY A 10 -4.83 15.45 -8.03
CA GLY A 10 -5.20 15.24 -6.63
C GLY A 10 -6.50 14.45 -6.68
N ALA A 11 -6.41 13.11 -6.61
CA ALA A 11 -7.58 12.27 -6.69
C ALA A 11 -8.31 12.27 -5.34
N ASP A 12 -9.36 13.09 -5.24
CA ASP A 12 -10.48 13.06 -4.28
C ASP A 12 -11.37 11.79 -4.41
N GLY A 13 -10.83 10.73 -5.03
CA GLY A 13 -11.53 9.46 -5.22
C GLY A 13 -11.22 8.46 -4.10
N PRO A 14 -12.12 7.48 -3.88
CA PRO A 14 -11.83 6.39 -2.96
C PRO A 14 -10.52 5.70 -3.29
N ARG A 15 -9.77 5.37 -2.24
CA ARG A 15 -8.52 4.61 -2.34
C ARG A 15 -8.78 3.18 -1.91
N TYR A 16 -7.99 2.25 -2.46
CA TYR A 16 -8.21 0.82 -2.24
C TYR A 16 -7.10 0.21 -1.41
N VAL A 17 -7.45 -0.22 -0.22
CA VAL A 17 -6.59 -1.06 0.62
C VAL A 17 -6.95 -2.51 0.36
N TYR A 18 -5.94 -3.37 0.31
CA TYR A 18 -6.11 -4.79 0.10
C TYR A 18 -5.60 -5.52 1.33
N GLU A 19 -6.33 -6.54 1.75
CA GLU A 19 -6.01 -7.39 2.89
C GLU A 19 -6.06 -8.85 2.46
N ILE A 20 -5.05 -9.63 2.84
CA ILE A 20 -5.02 -11.07 2.59
C ILE A 20 -5.27 -11.79 3.92
N ARG A 21 -6.44 -12.42 4.04
CA ARG A 21 -6.86 -13.18 5.22
C ARG A 21 -6.59 -14.67 5.01
N GLU A 22 -6.07 -15.35 6.02
CA GLU A 22 -5.95 -16.81 6.00
C GLU A 22 -7.26 -17.48 6.45
N SER A 23 -7.64 -18.54 5.74
CA SER A 23 -8.92 -19.22 5.89
C SER A 23 -8.79 -20.50 6.75
N ALA A 24 -8.20 -20.43 7.96
CA ALA A 24 -8.47 -21.41 9.03
C ALA A 24 -7.78 -21.09 10.37
N ALA A 25 -8.59 -21.08 11.43
CA ALA A 25 -8.33 -21.62 12.76
C ALA A 25 -7.05 -21.18 13.53
N THR A 26 -6.98 -19.91 13.93
CA THR A 26 -6.19 -19.58 15.14
C THR A 26 -6.98 -18.64 16.04
N LYS A 27 -6.82 -18.88 17.35
CA LYS A 27 -7.67 -18.54 18.50
C LYS A 27 -7.69 -17.06 18.90
N ASP A 28 -7.33 -16.16 17.99
CA ASP A 28 -7.33 -14.71 18.25
C ASP A 28 -8.36 -14.06 17.35
N ASP A 29 -9.18 -13.19 17.96
CA ASP A 29 -10.30 -12.52 17.30
C ASP A 29 -9.87 -11.91 15.94
N PRO A 30 -10.38 -12.46 14.81
CA PRO A 30 -10.02 -12.00 13.47
C PRO A 30 -10.33 -10.53 13.28
N TRP A 31 -11.28 -9.96 14.02
CA TRP A 31 -11.61 -8.54 13.95
C TRP A 31 -10.46 -7.65 14.40
N SER A 32 -9.76 -8.04 15.46
CA SER A 32 -8.72 -7.21 16.10
C SER A 32 -7.40 -7.18 15.30
N MET A 33 -6.98 -8.31 14.71
CA MET A 33 -5.77 -8.37 13.87
C MET A 33 -5.97 -7.69 12.51
N ASN A 34 -7.14 -7.88 11.89
CA ASN A 34 -7.41 -7.45 10.52
C ASN A 34 -7.66 -5.95 10.41
N MET A 35 -8.30 -5.34 11.42
CA MET A 35 -8.49 -3.88 11.47
C MET A 35 -7.15 -3.12 11.58
N GLY A 36 -6.14 -3.71 12.24
CA GLY A 36 -4.79 -3.15 12.30
C GLY A 36 -4.14 -3.05 10.92
N ILE A 37 -4.20 -4.14 10.13
CA ILE A 37 -3.60 -4.23 8.80
C ILE A 37 -4.20 -3.18 7.85
N VAL A 38 -5.52 -3.02 7.87
CA VAL A 38 -6.23 -2.05 7.03
C VAL A 38 -5.84 -0.62 7.41
N ALA A 39 -5.77 -0.32 8.70
CA ALA A 39 -5.39 1.01 9.18
C ALA A 39 -3.93 1.35 8.86
N GLU A 40 -3.01 0.40 9.04
CA GLU A 40 -1.61 0.58 8.67
C GLU A 40 -1.44 0.77 7.17
N ALA A 41 -2.12 -0.04 6.36
CA ALA A 41 -2.07 0.05 4.91
C ALA A 41 -2.68 1.36 4.38
N ALA A 42 -3.79 1.83 4.97
CA ALA A 42 -4.38 3.13 4.63
C ALA A 42 -3.40 4.28 4.90
N ARG A 43 -2.64 4.22 5.99
CA ARG A 43 -1.63 5.25 6.30
C ARG A 43 -0.48 5.31 5.30
N LEU A 44 -0.24 4.25 4.52
CA LEU A 44 0.82 4.25 3.50
C LEU A 44 0.51 5.15 2.29
N TYR A 45 -0.71 5.67 2.16
CA TYR A 45 -1.02 6.75 1.22
C TYR A 45 -0.44 8.10 1.68
N SER A 46 -0.05 8.22 2.95
CA SER A 46 0.73 9.34 3.46
C SER A 46 2.23 9.06 3.36
N PRO A 47 3.09 10.10 3.22
CA PRO A 47 4.53 9.95 3.23
C PRO A 47 5.04 9.29 4.53
N VAL A 48 5.77 8.20 4.38
CA VAL A 48 6.53 7.55 5.46
C VAL A 48 8.01 7.76 5.25
N SER A 49 8.75 8.02 6.33
CA SER A 49 10.21 8.05 6.28
C SER A 49 10.77 6.65 6.19
N PHE A 50 11.87 6.49 5.47
CA PHE A 50 12.62 5.25 5.41
C PHE A 50 14.13 5.47 5.54
N SER A 51 14.82 4.46 6.03
CA SER A 51 16.28 4.35 5.96
C SER A 51 16.71 2.92 5.67
N LYS A 52 17.85 2.77 4.99
CA LYS A 52 18.47 1.49 4.64
C LYS A 52 19.80 1.33 5.35
N SER A 53 19.94 0.22 6.05
CA SER A 53 21.19 -0.21 6.69
C SER A 53 21.48 -1.66 6.31
N GLY A 54 22.47 -1.84 5.41
CA GLY A 54 22.73 -3.14 4.79
C GLY A 54 21.50 -3.68 4.06
N ARG A 55 21.01 -4.84 4.50
CA ARG A 55 19.78 -5.48 3.97
C ARG A 55 18.50 -5.10 4.72
N ARG A 56 18.60 -4.28 5.79
CA ARG A 56 17.45 -3.86 6.60
C ARG A 56 16.89 -2.55 6.06
N VAL A 57 15.56 -2.50 5.98
CA VAL A 57 14.79 -1.29 5.70
C VAL A 57 14.01 -0.95 6.97
N SER A 58 14.24 0.23 7.51
CA SER A 58 13.42 0.80 8.59
C SER A 58 12.43 1.76 7.98
N ILE A 59 11.16 1.67 8.39
CA ILE A 59 10.07 2.53 7.92
C ILE A 59 9.42 3.13 9.17
N ALA A 60 9.21 4.45 9.15
CA ALA A 60 8.56 5.19 10.21
C ALA A 60 7.37 5.97 9.65
N LEU A 61 6.22 5.86 10.31
CA LEU A 61 5.05 6.65 9.98
C LEU A 61 5.12 7.97 10.74
N ASP A 62 5.31 9.07 10.02
CA ASP A 62 5.50 10.39 10.63
C ASP A 62 4.20 11.22 10.71
N THR A 63 3.09 10.66 10.21
CA THR A 63 1.83 11.39 10.04
C THR A 63 0.65 10.58 10.54
N THR A 64 -0.25 11.27 11.26
CA THR A 64 -1.58 10.76 11.56
C THR A 64 -2.50 11.05 10.38
N LEU A 65 -3.00 10.00 9.73
CA LEU A 65 -3.94 10.11 8.61
C LEU A 65 -5.34 9.70 9.07
N SER A 66 -6.31 10.58 8.90
CA SER A 66 -7.71 10.30 9.20
C SER A 66 -8.41 9.74 7.97
N PHE A 67 -9.05 8.58 8.10
CA PHE A 67 -9.79 7.95 7.03
C PHE A 67 -11.06 7.29 7.55
N SER A 68 -12.02 7.06 6.66
CA SER A 68 -13.21 6.25 6.91
C SER A 68 -13.26 5.09 5.93
N LEU A 69 -13.59 3.90 6.44
CA LEU A 69 -13.91 2.72 5.64
C LEU A 69 -15.35 2.83 5.15
N THR A 70 -15.57 2.74 3.84
CA THR A 70 -16.90 2.84 3.23
C THR A 70 -17.46 1.48 2.84
N ARG A 71 -16.70 0.72 2.04
CA ARG A 71 -17.12 -0.58 1.51
C ARG A 71 -16.00 -1.60 1.65
N SER A 72 -16.37 -2.86 1.89
CA SER A 72 -15.46 -3.99 1.81
C SER A 72 -16.06 -5.06 0.91
N ALA A 73 -15.22 -5.73 0.11
CA ALA A 73 -15.64 -6.81 -0.75
C ALA A 73 -14.57 -7.90 -0.82
N ASP A 74 -14.97 -9.16 -0.69
CA ASP A 74 -14.15 -10.30 -1.04
C ASP A 74 -14.02 -10.28 -2.57
N ILE A 75 -12.79 -10.09 -3.08
CA ILE A 75 -12.54 -9.99 -4.53
C ILE A 75 -11.88 -11.25 -5.10
N GLU A 76 -11.26 -12.06 -4.24
CA GLU A 76 -10.77 -13.39 -4.61
C GLU A 76 -10.80 -14.31 -3.39
N ARG A 77 -11.18 -15.56 -3.60
CA ARG A 77 -11.15 -16.60 -2.55
C ARG A 77 -10.49 -17.86 -3.10
N SER A 78 -9.64 -18.44 -2.27
CA SER A 78 -9.02 -19.75 -2.45
C SER A 78 -9.31 -20.60 -1.21
N ASP A 79 -8.99 -21.89 -1.27
CA ASP A 79 -9.23 -22.83 -0.16
C ASP A 79 -8.56 -22.43 1.16
N THR A 80 -7.50 -21.62 1.09
CA THR A 80 -6.69 -21.24 2.26
C THR A 80 -6.65 -19.75 2.51
N ARG A 81 -7.16 -18.91 1.61
CA ARG A 81 -7.06 -17.45 1.72
C ARG A 81 -8.21 -16.72 1.06
N THR A 82 -8.55 -15.56 1.60
CA THR A 82 -9.44 -14.58 0.99
C THR A 82 -8.72 -13.26 0.81
N LEU A 83 -8.78 -12.70 -0.40
CA LEU A 83 -8.36 -11.34 -0.69
C LEU A 83 -9.57 -10.40 -0.56
N VAL A 84 -9.45 -9.45 0.36
CA VAL A 84 -10.49 -8.46 0.64
C VAL A 84 -10.02 -7.10 0.14
N ARG A 85 -10.89 -6.40 -0.60
CA ARG A 85 -10.71 -5.00 -0.99
C ARG A 85 -11.51 -4.12 -0.07
N HIS A 86 -10.85 -3.14 0.52
CA HIS A 86 -11.43 -2.09 1.33
C HIS A 86 -11.37 -0.76 0.60
N GLU A 87 -12.50 -0.10 0.51
CA GLU A 87 -12.62 1.26 0.02
C GLU A 87 -12.42 2.23 1.20
N VAL A 88 -11.44 3.12 1.08
CA VAL A 88 -11.12 4.13 2.10
C VAL A 88 -11.26 5.52 1.52
N LEU A 89 -11.90 6.40 2.29
CA LEU A 89 -11.98 7.84 2.03
C LEU A 89 -11.08 8.57 3.01
N PHE A 90 -10.16 9.39 2.50
CA PHE A 90 -9.30 10.22 3.34
C PHE A 90 -10.00 11.52 3.70
N LYS A 91 -9.90 11.91 4.98
CA LYS A 91 -10.37 13.22 5.45
C LYS A 91 -9.20 14.20 5.41
N GLY A 92 -9.29 15.15 4.49
CA GLY A 92 -8.22 16.11 4.22
C GLY A 92 -7.20 15.54 3.24
N ASP A 93 -6.57 16.44 2.49
CA ASP A 93 -5.52 16.10 1.53
C ASP A 93 -4.17 16.22 2.22
N PRO A 94 -3.46 15.12 2.52
CA PRO A 94 -2.13 15.20 3.08
C PRO A 94 -1.23 15.91 2.06
N MET A 95 -0.48 16.94 2.50
CA MET A 95 0.45 17.62 1.61
C MET A 95 1.56 16.64 1.21
N LEU A 96 1.49 16.12 -0.01
CA LEU A 96 2.45 15.15 -0.52
C LEU A 96 3.71 15.89 -1.00
N PRO A 97 4.92 15.44 -0.63
CA PRO A 97 6.15 16.01 -1.16
C PRO A 97 6.26 15.71 -2.66
N LYS A 98 7.09 16.48 -3.36
CA LYS A 98 7.36 16.24 -4.78
C LYS A 98 8.13 14.92 -4.94
N ALA A 99 7.50 13.94 -5.59
CA ALA A 99 8.16 12.67 -5.90
C ALA A 99 9.38 12.89 -6.82
N THR A 100 10.55 12.42 -6.39
CA THR A 100 11.76 12.39 -7.22
C THR A 100 11.75 11.17 -8.14
N LYS A 101 11.13 10.06 -7.70
CA LYS A 101 10.98 8.83 -8.47
C LYS A 101 9.60 8.22 -8.25
N ARG A 102 9.08 7.54 -9.28
CA ARG A 102 7.91 6.67 -9.18
C ARG A 102 8.32 5.25 -9.58
N SER A 103 7.89 4.27 -8.81
CA SER A 103 8.14 2.86 -9.03
C SER A 103 6.81 2.12 -9.16
N THR A 104 6.60 1.45 -10.29
CA THR A 104 5.44 0.57 -10.48
C THR A 104 5.82 -0.84 -10.08
N ILE A 105 5.19 -1.35 -9.02
CA ILE A 105 5.41 -2.69 -8.50
C ILE A 105 4.25 -3.58 -8.95
N ARG A 106 4.59 -4.66 -9.67
CA ARG A 106 3.64 -5.66 -10.15
C ARG A 106 3.95 -7.01 -9.54
N PHE A 107 2.93 -7.70 -9.04
CA PHE A 107 3.08 -9.00 -8.41
C PHE A 107 1.73 -9.72 -8.33
N SER A 108 1.78 -11.04 -8.19
CA SER A 108 0.58 -11.86 -7.97
C SER A 108 0.30 -12.08 -6.47
N LEU A 109 -0.90 -12.56 -6.14
CA LEU A 109 -1.20 -13.03 -4.78
C LEU A 109 -0.21 -14.14 -4.35
N SER A 110 0.17 -15.02 -5.28
CA SER A 110 1.17 -16.07 -5.03
C SER A 110 2.56 -15.52 -4.71
N ASP A 111 2.98 -14.41 -5.34
CA ASP A 111 4.27 -13.79 -5.08
C ASP A 111 4.37 -13.23 -3.67
N ILE A 112 3.33 -12.53 -3.21
CA ILE A 112 3.32 -11.94 -1.87
C ILE A 112 3.24 -13.01 -0.79
N VAL A 113 2.51 -14.09 -1.01
CA VAL A 113 2.51 -15.24 -0.10
C VAL A 113 3.91 -15.85 0.05
N LYS A 114 4.61 -16.06 -1.07
CA LYS A 114 5.91 -16.74 -1.07
C LYS A 114 7.07 -15.83 -0.61
N LYS A 115 6.99 -14.53 -0.90
CA LYS A 115 8.11 -13.57 -0.76
C LYS A 115 7.81 -12.42 0.20
N GLY A 116 6.59 -12.30 0.69
CA GLY A 116 6.14 -11.18 1.55
C GLY A 116 6.65 -11.26 2.98
N GLY A 117 6.99 -12.46 3.46
CA GLY A 117 7.46 -12.69 4.82
C GLY A 117 6.49 -12.07 5.85
N PRO A 118 6.95 -11.18 6.75
CA PRO A 118 6.08 -10.55 7.75
C PRO A 118 5.00 -9.63 7.15
N TYR A 119 5.09 -9.28 5.86
CA TYR A 119 4.16 -8.40 5.18
C TYR A 119 3.26 -9.15 4.18
N ALA A 120 3.19 -10.48 4.27
CA ALA A 120 2.36 -11.29 3.38
C ALA A 120 0.86 -10.93 3.44
N GLY A 121 0.39 -10.35 4.55
CA GLY A 121 -0.99 -9.86 4.72
C GLY A 121 -1.28 -8.48 4.11
N SER A 122 -0.24 -7.71 3.72
CA SER A 122 -0.38 -6.32 3.28
C SER A 122 0.30 -6.06 1.93
N PRO A 123 -0.46 -6.15 0.81
CA PRO A 123 0.02 -5.81 -0.54
C PRO A 123 0.67 -4.43 -0.65
N LEU A 124 0.14 -3.43 0.06
CA LEU A 124 0.69 -2.07 0.04
C LEU A 124 2.06 -2.00 0.71
N MET A 125 2.22 -2.63 1.88
CA MET A 125 3.52 -2.66 2.58
C MET A 125 4.56 -3.45 1.79
N PHE A 126 4.16 -4.58 1.19
CA PHE A 126 5.03 -5.36 0.31
C PHE A 126 5.55 -4.52 -0.87
N ALA A 127 4.66 -3.79 -1.55
CA ALA A 127 5.02 -2.93 -2.66
C ALA A 127 5.93 -1.77 -2.24
N LEU A 128 5.59 -1.11 -1.13
CA LEU A 128 6.39 -0.02 -0.57
C LEU A 128 7.82 -0.47 -0.29
N ARG A 129 7.98 -1.60 0.42
CA ARG A 129 9.30 -2.15 0.75
C ARG A 129 10.08 -2.52 -0.51
N LYS A 130 9.45 -3.22 -1.47
CA LYS A 130 10.06 -3.53 -2.78
C LYS A 130 10.56 -2.28 -3.49
N ALA A 131 9.77 -1.21 -3.48
CA ALA A 131 10.15 0.06 -4.10
C ALA A 131 11.33 0.74 -3.39
N ILE A 132 11.37 0.71 -2.05
CA ILE A 132 12.47 1.26 -1.25
C ILE A 132 13.77 0.45 -1.45
N GLU A 133 13.67 -0.88 -1.42
CA GLU A 133 14.79 -1.80 -1.65
C GLU A 133 15.40 -1.59 -3.05
N GLY A 134 14.56 -1.46 -4.08
CA GLY A 134 14.97 -1.17 -5.46
C GLY A 134 15.35 0.29 -5.73
N SER A 135 15.26 1.18 -4.75
CA SER A 135 15.66 2.59 -4.90
C SER A 135 17.17 2.77 -4.67
N PRO A 136 17.81 3.78 -5.28
CA PRO A 136 19.21 4.11 -4.97
C PRO A 136 19.37 4.92 -3.67
N TYR A 137 18.29 5.42 -3.08
CA TYR A 137 18.34 6.34 -1.93
C TYR A 137 18.59 5.57 -0.64
N ARG A 138 19.54 6.01 0.20
CA ARG A 138 19.78 5.39 1.51
C ARG A 138 18.71 5.75 2.53
N SER A 139 18.14 6.94 2.43
CA SER A 139 17.02 7.43 3.24
C SER A 139 16.14 8.34 2.39
N GLY A 140 14.94 8.63 2.88
CA GLY A 140 14.00 9.53 2.23
C GLY A 140 12.56 9.24 2.64
N ARG A 141 11.63 9.66 1.79
CA ARG A 141 10.19 9.41 1.98
C ARG A 141 9.61 8.54 0.89
N ALA A 142 8.63 7.71 1.25
CA ALA A 142 7.89 6.87 0.31
C ALA A 142 6.39 6.91 0.61
N TRP A 143 5.54 6.79 -0.42
CA TRP A 143 4.09 6.67 -0.25
C TRP A 143 3.44 5.98 -1.44
N ILE A 144 2.27 5.39 -1.21
CA ILE A 144 1.43 4.79 -2.24
C ILE A 144 0.70 5.91 -2.99
N ILE A 145 0.84 5.93 -4.31
CA ILE A 145 0.05 6.81 -5.19
C ILE A 145 -1.26 6.13 -5.58
N SER A 146 -1.19 4.85 -5.96
CA SER A 146 -2.34 4.08 -6.40
C SER A 146 -2.12 2.60 -6.20
N SER A 147 -3.22 1.86 -6.11
CA SER A 147 -3.27 0.41 -5.97
C SER A 147 -4.43 -0.12 -6.81
N ALA A 148 -4.15 -1.16 -7.59
CA ALA A 148 -5.14 -1.83 -8.41
C ALA A 148 -4.91 -3.34 -8.36
N TYR A 149 -6.02 -4.07 -8.45
CA TYR A 149 -6.04 -5.50 -8.66
C TYR A 149 -6.85 -5.76 -9.94
N ASP A 150 -6.27 -6.48 -10.90
CA ASP A 150 -6.87 -6.65 -12.23
C ASP A 150 -7.88 -7.81 -12.34
N GLU A 151 -8.31 -8.37 -11.20
CA GLU A 151 -9.20 -9.55 -11.08
C GLU A 151 -8.67 -10.83 -11.78
N ALA A 152 -7.58 -10.71 -12.54
CA ALA A 152 -6.82 -11.79 -13.17
C ALA A 152 -5.61 -12.21 -12.31
N GLY A 153 -5.64 -11.91 -11.01
CA GLY A 153 -4.62 -12.37 -10.07
C GLY A 153 -3.47 -11.40 -9.79
N ARG A 154 -3.47 -10.17 -10.34
CA ARG A 154 -2.29 -9.30 -10.30
C ARG A 154 -2.55 -7.94 -9.66
N PHE A 155 -1.65 -7.58 -8.77
CA PHE A 155 -1.52 -6.24 -8.24
C PHE A 155 -0.68 -5.37 -9.15
N THR A 156 -1.12 -4.12 -9.32
CA THR A 156 -0.31 -3.01 -9.83
C THR A 156 -0.37 -1.88 -8.81
N ILE A 157 0.75 -1.61 -8.15
CA ILE A 157 0.86 -0.56 -7.12
C ILE A 157 1.93 0.44 -7.56
N ILE A 158 1.58 1.72 -7.55
CA ILE A 158 2.51 2.80 -7.85
C ILE A 158 2.98 3.42 -6.53
N VAL A 159 4.29 3.43 -6.32
CA VAL A 159 4.95 3.99 -5.15
C VAL A 159 5.75 5.22 -5.56
N ALA A 160 5.55 6.34 -4.89
CA ALA A 160 6.42 7.50 -4.99
C ALA A 160 7.57 7.41 -3.98
N LEU A 161 8.71 7.95 -4.37
CA LEU A 161 9.91 8.07 -3.56
C LEU A 161 10.42 9.52 -3.69
N ALA A 162 10.75 10.13 -2.56
CA ALA A 162 11.46 11.39 -2.50
C ALA A 162 12.77 11.17 -1.73
N LYS A 163 13.86 11.74 -2.25
CA LYS A 163 15.14 11.74 -1.55
C LYS A 163 15.11 12.82 -0.46
N GLU A 164 15.66 12.49 0.72
CA GLU A 164 16.07 13.47 1.72
C GLU A 164 17.57 13.76 1.61
#